data_AF-A0A2V8YBF1-F1
#
_entry.id   AF-A0A2V8YBF1-F1
#
_cell.length_a   1.000
_cell.length_b   1.000
_cell.length_c   1.000
_cell.angle_alpha   90.00
_cell.angle_beta   90.00
_cell.angle_gamma   90.00
#
_symmetry.space_group_name_H-M   'P 1'
#
loop_
_entity.id
_entity.type
_entity.pdbx_description
1 polymer ?
#
loop_
_entity_poly.entity_id
_entity_poly.type
_entity_poly.pdbx_seq_one_letter_code
_entity_poly.pdbx_strand_id
1 'polypeptide(L)'
;MADGQPTYSQTLVSYIDILGFADLIKDSQTSTDGVREIIRLLTTMKDEFSIGGRVHRRPDGRTEKIFQSFNFSDLIVRTTRIPAGADIGQYLDWELFYLGEKQLSLAVEGHLVRGGISMGQLFVGDRASILFGPALVRAYKLESEKAVYPRILVDASLKREAEQDTYDQD
;
A
#
# COMPACT_ATOMS: atom_id res chain seq x y z
N MET A 1 -11.71 -15.97 -15.30
CA MET A 1 -11.45 -16.79 -14.11
C MET A 1 -11.38 -18.23 -14.52
N ALA A 2 -10.38 -18.97 -14.05
CA ALA A 2 -10.42 -20.42 -14.00
C ALA A 2 -10.85 -20.79 -12.58
N ASP A 3 -12.01 -21.45 -12.45
CA ASP A 3 -12.58 -22.24 -11.34
C ASP A 3 -11.83 -22.40 -9.99
N GLY A 4 -11.40 -21.31 -9.35
CA GLY A 4 -10.85 -21.33 -8.00
C GLY A 4 -11.88 -20.86 -6.98
N GLN A 5 -12.07 -21.61 -5.88
CA GLN A 5 -12.76 -21.07 -4.70
C GLN A 5 -12.02 -19.83 -4.17
N PRO A 6 -12.71 -18.86 -3.56
CA PRO A 6 -12.06 -17.68 -3.01
C PRO A 6 -11.08 -18.07 -1.90
N THR A 7 -9.80 -17.75 -2.09
CA THR A 7 -8.73 -18.07 -1.13
C THR A 7 -7.95 -16.83 -0.71
N TYR A 8 -7.53 -16.80 0.55
CA TYR A 8 -6.51 -15.86 0.99
C TYR A 8 -5.16 -16.17 0.34
N SER A 9 -4.32 -15.15 0.21
CA SER A 9 -2.92 -15.28 -0.19
C SER A 9 -2.02 -14.43 0.70
N GLN A 10 -0.78 -14.89 0.91
CA GLN A 10 0.22 -14.13 1.65
C GLN A 10 0.57 -12.87 0.85
N THR A 11 0.34 -11.71 1.46
CA THR A 11 0.36 -10.42 0.77
C THR A 11 0.97 -9.35 1.65
N LEU A 12 1.91 -8.58 1.09
CA LEU A 12 2.40 -7.33 1.65
C LEU A 12 1.37 -6.23 1.37
N VAL A 13 0.96 -5.50 2.40
CA VAL A 13 -0.08 -4.47 2.35
C VAL A 13 0.48 -3.17 2.89
N SER A 14 0.39 -2.11 2.10
CA SER A 14 0.67 -0.73 2.51
C SER A 14 -0.64 0.04 2.53
N TYR A 15 -1.00 0.59 3.69
CA TYR A 15 -2.19 1.42 3.92
C TYR A 15 -1.72 2.85 4.14
N ILE A 16 -2.15 3.78 3.28
CA ILE A 16 -1.60 5.14 3.19
C ILE A 16 -2.75 6.15 3.14
N ASP A 17 -2.67 7.17 3.98
CA ASP A 17 -3.72 8.15 4.22
C ASP A 17 -3.14 9.57 4.23
N ILE A 18 -3.89 10.54 3.72
CA ILE A 18 -3.50 11.96 3.75
C ILE A 18 -3.84 12.54 5.11
N LEU A 19 -2.84 13.07 5.78
CA LEU A 19 -3.04 13.75 7.06
C LEU A 19 -3.80 15.07 6.84
N GLY A 20 -4.90 15.26 7.58
CA GLY A 20 -5.67 16.52 7.57
C GLY A 20 -6.63 16.69 6.38
N PHE A 21 -6.90 15.63 5.63
CA PHE A 21 -7.75 15.70 4.43
C PHE A 21 -9.19 16.20 4.72
N ALA A 22 -9.75 15.84 5.88
CA ALA A 22 -11.07 16.33 6.28
C ALA A 22 -11.12 17.87 6.41
N ASP A 23 -10.05 18.48 6.93
CA ASP A 23 -9.94 19.94 7.03
C ASP A 23 -9.78 20.57 5.64
N LEU A 24 -8.99 19.94 4.76
CA LEU A 24 -8.86 20.36 3.36
C LEU A 24 -10.22 20.40 2.64
N ILE A 25 -11.05 19.36 2.82
CA ILE A 25 -12.42 19.34 2.27
C ILE A 25 -13.25 20.48 2.84
N LYS A 26 -13.21 20.67 4.17
CA LYS A 26 -13.99 21.70 4.86
C LYS A 26 -13.65 23.10 4.33
N ASP A 27 -12.37 23.39 4.14
CA ASP A 27 -11.91 24.69 3.64
C ASP A 27 -12.23 24.89 2.15
N SER A 28 -12.37 23.81 1.38
CA SER A 28 -12.70 23.87 -0.05
C SER A 28 -14.17 24.18 -0.35
N GLN A 29 -15.10 24.07 0.62
CA GLN A 29 -16.55 24.10 0.38
C GLN A 29 -17.05 25.35 -0.34
N THR A 30 -16.35 26.48 -0.21
CA THR A 30 -16.70 27.75 -0.85
C THR A 30 -15.66 28.22 -1.86
N SER A 31 -14.67 27.39 -2.19
CA SER A 31 -13.52 27.77 -3.03
C SER A 31 -13.34 26.81 -4.20
N THR A 32 -13.60 27.29 -5.42
CA THR A 32 -13.32 26.53 -6.65
C THR A 32 -11.85 26.13 -6.76
N ASP A 33 -10.93 26.98 -6.31
CA ASP A 33 -9.50 26.69 -6.34
C ASP A 33 -9.14 25.59 -5.33
N GLY A 34 -9.75 25.58 -4.14
CA GLY A 34 -9.59 24.51 -3.15
C GLY A 34 -10.11 23.16 -3.67
N VAL A 35 -11.25 23.15 -4.38
CA VAL A 35 -11.75 21.93 -5.04
C VAL A 35 -10.78 21.44 -6.11
N ARG A 36 -10.18 22.34 -6.90
CA ARG A 36 -9.16 21.96 -7.90
C ARG A 36 -7.89 21.41 -7.26
N GLU A 37 -7.47 21.96 -6.12
CA GLU A 37 -6.34 21.46 -5.35
C GLU A 37 -6.59 20.02 -4.87
N ILE A 38 -7.76 19.74 -4.31
CA ILE A 38 -8.16 18.38 -3.91
C ILE A 38 -8.15 17.42 -5.12
N ILE A 39 -8.73 17.83 -6.25
CA ILE A 39 -8.73 17.02 -7.48
C ILE A 39 -7.29 16.73 -7.93
N ARG A 40 -6.42 17.74 -7.92
CA ARG A 40 -5.01 17.56 -8.26
C ARG A 40 -4.33 16.59 -7.30
N LEU A 41 -4.47 16.78 -6.00
CA LEU A 41 -3.90 15.93 -4.96
C LEU A 41 -4.32 14.46 -5.13
N LEU A 42 -5.62 14.20 -5.23
CA LEU A 42 -6.13 12.83 -5.40
C LEU A 42 -5.69 12.20 -6.73
N THR A 43 -5.56 13.00 -7.78
CA THR A 43 -5.05 12.52 -9.08
C THR A 43 -3.56 12.19 -9.00
N THR A 44 -2.75 13.09 -8.42
CA THR A 44 -1.33 12.88 -8.17
C THR A 44 -1.11 11.62 -7.34
N MET A 45 -1.83 11.46 -6.23
CA MET A 45 -1.70 10.28 -5.39
C MET A 45 -2.12 9.00 -6.11
N LYS A 46 -3.24 9.02 -6.85
CA LYS A 46 -3.63 7.87 -7.63
C LYS A 46 -2.54 7.50 -8.64
N ASP A 47 -1.99 8.46 -9.36
CA ASP A 47 -0.96 8.19 -10.37
C ASP A 47 0.35 7.73 -9.72
N GLU A 48 0.81 8.42 -8.68
CA GLU A 48 2.04 8.13 -7.97
C GLU A 48 2.01 6.80 -7.22
N PHE A 49 0.86 6.31 -6.76
CA PHE A 49 0.78 5.06 -5.98
C PHE A 49 0.11 3.91 -6.72
N SER A 50 -0.41 4.13 -7.94
CA SER A 50 -0.84 3.05 -8.85
C SER A 50 0.30 2.48 -9.68
N ILE A 51 1.44 3.16 -9.72
CA ILE A 51 2.67 2.71 -10.39
C ILE A 51 3.44 1.74 -9.47
N GLY A 52 4.30 0.91 -10.06
CA GLY A 52 5.04 -0.15 -9.36
C GLY A 52 4.51 -1.56 -9.62
N GLY A 53 3.81 -1.78 -10.74
CA GLY A 53 3.27 -3.07 -11.14
C GLY A 53 4.32 -4.19 -11.10
N ARG A 54 4.35 -4.96 -10.01
CA ARG A 54 5.15 -6.17 -9.93
C ARG A 54 4.48 -7.30 -10.65
N VAL A 55 5.30 -8.05 -11.38
CA VAL A 55 4.91 -9.27 -12.04
C VAL A 55 5.78 -10.41 -11.57
N HIS A 56 5.18 -11.56 -11.34
CA HIS A 56 5.87 -12.80 -11.05
C HIS A 56 5.93 -13.64 -12.32
N ARG A 57 7.12 -14.11 -12.69
CA ARG A 57 7.28 -15.09 -13.77
C ARG A 57 7.12 -16.48 -13.16
N ARG A 58 6.03 -17.14 -13.54
CA ARG A 58 5.74 -18.51 -13.11
C ARG A 58 6.70 -19.51 -13.77
N PRO A 59 6.88 -20.72 -13.19
CA PRO A 59 7.70 -21.78 -13.78
C PRO A 59 7.26 -22.21 -15.19
N ASP A 60 5.98 -22.03 -15.52
CA ASP A 60 5.40 -22.32 -16.85
C ASP A 60 5.67 -21.21 -17.90
N GLY A 61 6.46 -20.19 -17.54
CA GLY A 61 6.81 -19.06 -18.39
C GLY A 61 5.77 -17.94 -18.44
N ARG A 62 4.61 -18.09 -17.77
CA ARG A 62 3.56 -17.06 -17.75
C ARG A 62 3.91 -15.95 -16.76
N THR A 63 3.59 -14.72 -17.14
CA THR A 63 3.73 -13.54 -16.28
C THR A 63 2.41 -13.29 -15.54
N GLU A 64 2.48 -13.17 -14.23
CA GLU A 64 1.34 -12.94 -13.36
C GLU A 64 1.47 -11.58 -12.66
N LYS A 65 0.45 -10.73 -12.79
CA LYS A 65 0.38 -9.48 -12.03
C LYS A 65 0.16 -9.79 -10.56
N ILE A 66 1.11 -9.42 -9.70
CA ILE A 66 1.06 -9.66 -8.24
C ILE A 66 0.82 -8.38 -7.45
N PHE A 67 0.97 -7.23 -8.09
CA PHE A 67 0.69 -5.93 -7.50
C PHE A 67 -0.70 -5.42 -7.87
N GLN A 68 -1.42 -4.87 -6.90
CA GLN A 68 -2.67 -4.14 -7.09
C GLN A 68 -2.69 -2.91 -6.17
N SER A 69 -3.40 -1.86 -6.60
CA SER A 69 -3.60 -0.63 -5.84
C SER A 69 -5.09 -0.30 -5.82
N PHE A 70 -5.59 0.05 -4.65
CA PHE A 70 -6.98 0.40 -4.38
C PHE A 70 -6.99 1.83 -3.85
N ASN A 71 -7.87 2.67 -4.41
CA ASN A 71 -7.96 4.07 -4.04
C ASN A 71 -9.40 4.37 -3.63
N PHE A 72 -9.57 5.01 -2.48
CA PHE A 72 -10.86 5.51 -2.01
C PHE A 72 -10.64 6.85 -1.34
N SER A 73 -11.07 7.95 -1.97
CA SER A 73 -10.78 9.29 -1.46
C SER A 73 -9.26 9.48 -1.27
N ASP A 74 -8.85 9.92 -0.09
CA ASP A 74 -7.50 10.10 0.45
C ASP A 74 -6.78 8.81 0.85
N LEU A 75 -7.51 7.69 0.91
CA LEU A 75 -6.95 6.39 1.24
C LEU A 75 -6.43 5.67 -0.01
N ILE A 76 -5.20 5.20 0.09
CA ILE A 76 -4.59 4.26 -0.85
C ILE A 76 -4.17 2.98 -0.12
N VAL A 77 -4.58 1.84 -0.68
CA VAL A 77 -4.12 0.52 -0.25
C VAL A 77 -3.37 -0.13 -1.40
N ARG A 78 -2.08 -0.41 -1.19
CA ARG A 78 -1.23 -1.17 -2.11
C ARG A 78 -1.08 -2.59 -1.61
N THR A 79 -1.16 -3.55 -2.51
CA THR A 79 -1.07 -4.97 -2.20
C THR A 79 -0.09 -5.64 -3.16
N THR A 80 0.90 -6.36 -2.62
CA THR A 80 1.81 -7.20 -3.40
C THR A 80 1.76 -8.62 -2.87
N ARG A 81 1.22 -9.55 -3.67
CA ARG A 81 1.22 -10.97 -3.30
C ARG A 81 2.65 -11.50 -3.28
N ILE A 82 3.02 -12.17 -2.19
CA ILE A 82 4.35 -12.73 -1.99
C ILE A 82 4.33 -14.21 -2.44
N PRO A 83 5.06 -14.58 -3.50
CA PRO A 83 5.18 -15.99 -3.91
C PRO A 83 5.82 -16.85 -2.82
N ALA A 84 5.50 -18.14 -2.79
CA ALA A 84 6.13 -19.07 -1.85
C ALA A 84 7.65 -19.14 -2.09
N GLY A 85 8.44 -19.09 -1.01
CA GLY A 85 9.91 -19.08 -1.07
C GLY A 85 10.53 -17.80 -1.62
N ALA A 86 9.75 -16.73 -1.76
CA ALA A 86 10.27 -15.42 -2.13
C ALA A 86 10.91 -14.74 -0.92
N ASP A 87 12.03 -14.04 -1.15
CA ASP A 87 12.71 -13.23 -0.17
C ASP A 87 11.84 -12.04 0.26
N ILE A 88 11.28 -12.09 1.48
CA ILE A 88 10.39 -11.05 1.99
C ILE A 88 11.14 -9.70 2.11
N GLY A 89 12.42 -9.73 2.48
CA GLY A 89 13.27 -8.56 2.62
C GLY A 89 13.34 -7.75 1.33
N GLN A 90 13.56 -8.41 0.19
CA GLN A 90 13.59 -7.75 -1.12
C GLN A 90 12.27 -7.03 -1.48
N TYR A 91 11.12 -7.62 -1.13
CA TYR A 91 9.82 -6.99 -1.39
C TYR A 91 9.59 -5.80 -0.46
N LEU A 92 9.97 -5.96 0.81
CA LEU A 92 9.88 -4.90 1.81
C LEU A 92 10.78 -3.72 1.47
N ASP A 93 12.06 -3.95 1.19
CA ASP A 93 13.04 -2.90 0.86
C ASP A 93 12.58 -2.05 -0.31
N TRP A 94 12.10 -2.68 -1.37
CA TRP A 94 11.59 -1.95 -2.51
C TRP A 94 10.32 -1.15 -2.19
N GLU A 95 9.39 -1.72 -1.41
CA GLU A 95 8.19 -0.98 -1.01
C GLU A 95 8.58 0.21 -0.11
N LEU A 96 9.57 0.05 0.78
CA LEU A 96 10.10 1.13 1.61
C LEU A 96 10.76 2.23 0.77
N PHE A 97 11.61 1.87 -0.19
CA PHE A 97 12.22 2.85 -1.10
C PHE A 97 11.16 3.59 -1.93
N TYR A 98 10.20 2.85 -2.47
CA TYR A 98 9.10 3.41 -3.25
C TYR A 98 8.28 4.41 -2.43
N LEU A 99 7.83 3.99 -1.24
CA LEU A 99 7.01 4.82 -0.38
C LEU A 99 7.78 6.00 0.20
N GLY A 100 9.07 5.84 0.49
CA GLY A 100 9.93 6.95 0.93
C GLY A 100 10.07 8.03 -0.14
N GLU A 101 10.26 7.65 -1.40
CA GLU A 101 10.29 8.60 -2.52
C GLU A 101 8.96 9.35 -2.66
N LYS A 102 7.82 8.63 -2.61
CA LYS A 102 6.49 9.27 -2.74
C LYS A 102 6.13 10.14 -1.55
N GLN A 103 6.48 9.72 -0.34
CA GLN A 103 6.30 10.53 0.86
C GLN A 103 7.08 11.85 0.74
N LEU A 104 8.30 11.82 0.22
CA LEU A 104 9.09 13.04 -0.01
C LEU A 104 8.48 13.92 -1.10
N SER A 105 8.04 13.33 -2.23
CA SER A 105 7.38 14.05 -3.34
C SER A 105 6.18 14.84 -2.84
N LEU A 106 5.25 14.17 -2.16
CA LEU A 106 4.05 14.81 -1.60
C LEU A 106 4.39 15.86 -0.52
N ALA A 107 5.38 15.59 0.34
CA ALA A 107 5.77 16.54 1.38
C ALA A 107 6.33 17.84 0.79
N VAL A 108 7.06 17.77 -0.33
CA VAL A 108 7.54 18.95 -1.06
C VAL A 108 6.38 19.74 -1.66
N GLU A 109 5.30 19.07 -2.07
CA GLU A 109 4.05 19.72 -2.52
C GLU A 109 3.16 20.23 -1.37
N GLY A 110 3.58 20.05 -0.10
CA GLY A 110 2.82 20.48 1.08
C GLY A 110 1.79 19.48 1.59
N HIS A 111 1.81 18.25 1.08
CA HIS A 111 0.87 17.20 1.45
C HIS A 111 1.58 16.11 2.26
N LEU A 112 1.10 15.89 3.48
CA LEU A 112 1.69 14.92 4.40
C LEU A 112 0.88 13.64 4.39
N VAL A 113 1.58 12.51 4.38
CA VAL A 113 0.97 11.18 4.46
C VAL A 113 1.40 10.43 5.71
N ARG A 114 0.53 9.55 6.16
CA ARG A 114 0.77 8.57 7.23
C ARG A 114 0.30 7.20 6.78
N GLY A 115 0.75 6.16 7.46
CA GLY A 115 0.35 4.82 7.05
C GLY A 115 0.92 3.68 7.89
N GLY A 116 0.59 2.48 7.42
CA GLY A 116 1.07 1.22 7.99
C GLY A 116 1.38 0.20 6.90
N ILE A 117 2.49 -0.50 7.04
CA ILE A 117 2.88 -1.64 6.21
C ILE A 117 2.80 -2.90 7.05
N SER A 118 2.13 -3.92 6.55
CA SER A 118 2.06 -5.23 7.20
C SER A 118 2.05 -6.33 6.15
N MET A 119 2.26 -7.58 6.55
CA MET A 119 2.19 -8.71 5.64
C MET A 119 1.38 -9.84 6.27
N GLY A 120 0.51 -10.49 5.49
CA GLY A 120 -0.23 -11.66 5.94
C GLY A 120 -1.31 -12.08 4.96
N GLN A 121 -2.27 -12.85 5.45
CA GLN A 121 -3.42 -13.30 4.66
C GLN A 121 -4.26 -12.11 4.17
N LEU A 122 -4.45 -12.02 2.85
CA LEU A 122 -5.34 -11.07 2.20
C LEU A 122 -6.09 -11.76 1.05
N PHE A 123 -7.40 -11.52 1.01
CA PHE A 123 -8.23 -11.86 -0.14
C PHE A 123 -8.33 -10.63 -1.03
N VAL A 124 -8.18 -10.84 -2.34
CA VAL A 124 -8.42 -9.82 -3.36
C VAL A 124 -9.33 -10.42 -4.43
N GLY A 125 -10.50 -9.82 -4.63
CA GLY A 125 -11.46 -10.27 -5.64
C GLY A 125 -10.99 -9.97 -7.07
N ASP A 126 -11.51 -10.73 -8.04
CA ASP A 126 -11.01 -10.73 -9.42
C ASP A 126 -11.16 -9.41 -10.18
N ARG A 127 -12.10 -8.56 -9.75
CA ARG A 127 -12.27 -7.21 -10.31
C ARG A 127 -11.47 -6.15 -9.56
N ALA A 128 -10.59 -6.55 -8.64
CA ALA A 128 -9.85 -5.65 -7.77
C ALA A 128 -10.76 -4.61 -7.08
N SER A 129 -12.01 -4.99 -6.80
CA SER A 129 -13.01 -4.10 -6.19
C SER A 129 -13.27 -4.42 -4.72
N ILE A 130 -12.83 -5.59 -4.27
CA ILE A 130 -13.05 -6.09 -2.91
C ILE A 130 -11.71 -6.64 -2.42
N LEU A 131 -11.31 -6.19 -1.24
CA LEU A 131 -10.20 -6.75 -0.49
C LEU A 131 -10.56 -6.81 0.98
N PHE A 132 -10.10 -7.86 1.66
CA PHE A 132 -10.21 -7.97 3.11
C PHE A 132 -9.21 -8.99 3.62
N GLY A 133 -8.81 -8.87 4.89
CA GLY A 133 -7.98 -9.86 5.55
C GLY A 133 -7.21 -9.30 6.74
N PRO A 134 -6.62 -10.19 7.56
CA PRO A 134 -5.85 -9.79 8.73
C PRO A 134 -4.71 -8.82 8.44
N ALA A 135 -4.05 -8.92 7.28
CA ALA A 135 -2.99 -7.98 6.90
C ALA A 135 -3.54 -6.55 6.79
N LEU A 136 -4.62 -6.35 6.05
CA LEU A 136 -5.25 -5.04 5.91
C LEU A 136 -5.65 -4.43 7.27
N VAL A 137 -6.23 -5.25 8.16
CA VAL A 137 -6.61 -4.80 9.50
C VAL A 137 -5.40 -4.33 10.31
N ARG A 138 -4.26 -5.05 10.24
CA ARG A 138 -3.04 -4.63 10.95
C ARG A 138 -2.45 -3.34 10.39
N ALA A 139 -2.38 -3.21 9.06
CA ALA A 139 -1.92 -1.99 8.41
C ALA A 139 -2.78 -0.77 8.80
N TYR A 140 -4.11 -0.92 8.78
CA TYR A 140 -5.05 0.10 9.24
C TYR A 140 -4.83 0.48 10.72
N LYS A 141 -4.63 -0.49 11.61
CA LYS A 141 -4.36 -0.21 13.03
C LYS A 141 -3.03 0.52 13.25
N LEU A 142 -1.99 0.19 12.47
CA LEU A 142 -0.72 0.92 12.54
C LEU A 142 -0.91 2.39 12.17
N GLU A 143 -1.65 2.67 11.11
CA GLU A 143 -1.98 4.03 10.69
C GLU A 143 -2.81 4.74 11.78
N SER A 144 -3.99 4.21 12.09
CA SER A 144 -4.99 4.89 12.93
C SER A 144 -4.62 4.98 14.42
N GLU A 145 -3.91 4.00 14.98
CA GLU A 145 -3.61 3.94 16.41
C GLU A 145 -2.18 4.40 16.75
N LYS A 146 -1.23 4.36 15.81
CA LYS A 146 0.21 4.58 16.10
C LYS A 146 0.89 5.64 15.23
N ALA A 147 0.39 5.92 14.03
CA ALA A 147 0.95 6.94 13.14
C ALA A 147 0.42 8.35 13.50
N VAL A 148 0.75 8.81 14.72
CA VAL A 148 0.37 10.14 15.23
C VAL A 148 1.03 11.30 14.43
N TYR A 149 2.18 11.02 13.83
CA TYR A 149 2.97 11.94 13.01
C TYR A 149 2.96 11.49 11.54
N PRO A 150 3.34 12.33 10.57
CA PRO A 150 3.37 11.98 9.14
C PRO A 150 4.48 10.97 8.82
N ARG A 151 4.23 9.70 9.13
CA ARG A 151 5.15 8.59 8.96
C ARG A 151 4.40 7.32 8.58
N ILE A 152 5.07 6.45 7.84
CA ILE A 152 4.57 5.11 7.50
C ILE A 152 5.28 4.11 8.42
N LEU A 153 4.51 3.36 9.20
CA LEU A 153 5.03 2.40 10.18
C LEU A 153 5.11 1.00 9.59
N VAL A 154 6.17 0.25 9.89
CA VAL A 154 6.29 -1.16 9.51
C VAL A 154 5.86 -2.04 10.68
N ASP A 155 5.01 -3.03 10.40
CA ASP A 155 4.58 -4.03 11.38
C ASP A 155 5.79 -4.79 11.95
N ALA A 156 5.81 -4.97 13.27
CA ALA A 156 6.96 -5.58 13.93
C ALA A 156 7.15 -7.05 13.55
N SER A 157 6.07 -7.77 13.20
CA SER A 157 6.20 -9.15 12.70
C SER A 157 6.83 -9.18 11.31
N LEU A 158 6.40 -8.29 10.41
CA LEU A 158 6.98 -8.16 9.08
C LEU A 158 8.48 -7.83 9.14
N LYS A 159 8.88 -6.91 10.03
CA LYS A 159 10.31 -6.62 10.24
C LYS A 159 11.10 -7.88 10.64
N ARG A 160 10.57 -8.68 11.57
CA ARG A 160 11.24 -9.92 12.01
C ARG A 160 11.30 -10.98 10.91
N GLU A 161 10.22 -11.13 10.14
CA GLU A 161 10.16 -12.08 9.02
C GLU A 161 11.19 -11.71 7.94
N ALA A 162 11.30 -10.42 7.58
CA ALA A 162 12.31 -9.94 6.63
C ALA A 162 13.75 -10.13 7.12
N GLU A 163 14.00 -9.92 8.41
CA GLU A 163 15.32 -10.14 9.01
C GLU A 163 15.71 -11.63 8.97
N GLN A 164 14.79 -12.55 9.29
CA GLN A 164 15.05 -13.99 9.28
C GLN A 164 15.37 -14.52 7.87
N ASP A 165 14.63 -14.08 6.86
CA ASP A 165 14.85 -14.45 5.45
C ASP A 165 16.24 -14.05 4.93
N THR A 166 16.82 -12.99 5.50
CA THR A 166 18.15 -12.50 5.12
C THR A 166 19.25 -13.41 5.72
N TYR A 167 19.07 -13.93 6.94
CA TYR A 167 20.05 -14.81 7.59
C TYR A 167 20.04 -16.25 7.08
N ASP A 168 18.91 -16.75 6.59
CA ASP A 168 18.81 -18.13 6.05
C ASP A 168 19.44 -18.28 4.65
N GLN A 169 19.89 -17.18 4.03
CA GLN A 169 20.51 -17.16 2.70
C GLN A 169 22.05 -16.99 2.72
N ASP A 170 22.65 -16.72 3.88
CA ASP A 170 24.12 -16.60 4.10
C ASP A 170 24.72 -17.90 4.69
#